data_AF-A0AA36NM34-F1
#
_entry.id   AF-A0AA36NM34-F1
#
_cell.length_a   1.000
_cell.length_b   1.000
_cell.length_c   1.000
_cell.angle_alpha   90.00
_cell.angle_beta   90.00
_cell.angle_gamma   90.00
#
_symmetry.space_group_name_H-M   'P 1'
#
loop_
_entity.id
_entity.type
_entity.pdbx_description
1 polymer ?
#
loop_
_entity_poly.entity_id
_entity_poly.type
_entity_poly.pdbx_seq_one_letter_code
_entity_poly.pdbx_strand_id
1 'polypeptide(L)'
;MRFAVSLAIGALGAWALPGDEEILEQLHAHKQGLLEEGCRAPECSKPVRKFERIATTQPGFQWDDAGGYCGSWSIQRAAMAKGAWISQQQVRNHTVPGGGHDEEILATNIDVAFKNLKIKAEGFDYKNTPTPQVDAYRRWIKKQLVNGHALVWMIMLNGAHYPVYPGLPFGLYSHVEPVVGILSDHPLTDENFYDDDVVVHYTDADANTYYRTMASLPGSYVLFAHCPGSDYVGYPCINQQRGFGWAIQGFLDDEKALPLALTIDKWQSEPDVRSGEAPAQLTGTLTLSELTVGKKYVIFRWDGADDAFKPSAARVVLRFTASSATASFTDKTPFPSDGATYYRCREDKGESLSLVV
;
A
#
# COMPACT_ATOMS: atom_id res chain seq x y z
N MET A 1 23.95 -43.05 -38.81
CA MET A 1 23.63 -43.05 -37.37
C MET A 1 23.95 -41.67 -36.83
N ARG A 2 22.96 -40.79 -36.70
CA ARG A 2 23.09 -39.43 -36.15
C ARG A 2 22.53 -39.46 -34.73
N PHE A 3 23.36 -39.22 -33.73
CA PHE A 3 22.89 -39.00 -32.36
C PHE A 3 22.56 -37.52 -32.20
N ALA A 4 21.29 -37.23 -31.93
CA ALA A 4 20.82 -35.94 -31.46
C ALA A 4 21.08 -35.87 -29.95
N VAL A 5 21.85 -34.88 -29.52
CA VAL A 5 21.94 -34.47 -28.12
C VAL A 5 20.93 -33.35 -27.93
N SER A 6 19.84 -33.65 -27.23
CA SER A 6 18.84 -32.67 -26.82
C SER A 6 19.39 -31.92 -25.60
N LEU A 7 19.71 -30.64 -25.77
CA LEU A 7 20.03 -29.74 -24.67
C LEU A 7 18.69 -29.31 -24.05
N ALA A 8 18.32 -29.93 -22.93
CA ALA A 8 17.27 -29.41 -22.07
C ALA A 8 17.83 -28.18 -21.33
N ILE A 9 17.45 -26.99 -21.80
CA ILE A 9 17.62 -25.74 -21.04
C ILE A 9 16.61 -25.82 -19.90
N GLY A 10 17.07 -26.23 -18.73
CA GLY A 10 16.30 -26.09 -17.50
C GLY A 10 16.10 -24.61 -17.22
N ALA A 11 14.86 -24.15 -17.29
CA ALA A 11 14.45 -22.87 -16.75
C ALA A 11 14.69 -22.93 -15.23
N LEU A 12 15.77 -22.29 -14.77
CA LEU A 12 15.93 -21.92 -13.37
C LEU A 12 14.82 -20.91 -13.07
N GLY A 13 13.74 -21.39 -12.46
CA GLY A 13 12.67 -20.55 -11.93
C GLY A 13 13.28 -19.56 -10.94
N ALA A 14 13.02 -18.28 -11.17
CA ALA A 14 13.35 -17.24 -10.21
C ALA A 14 12.48 -17.46 -8.97
N TRP A 15 13.09 -17.97 -7.91
CA TRP A 15 12.45 -18.12 -6.61
C TRP A 15 12.17 -16.71 -6.05
N ALA A 16 10.90 -16.44 -5.82
CA ALA A 16 10.39 -15.15 -5.43
C ALA A 16 10.55 -14.94 -3.92
N LEU A 17 11.01 -13.74 -3.55
CA LEU A 17 11.48 -13.23 -2.25
C LEU A 17 12.92 -13.66 -1.90
N PRO A 18 13.85 -12.70 -1.69
CA PRO A 18 15.11 -13.01 -1.05
C PRO A 18 14.81 -13.27 0.43
N GLY A 19 14.91 -14.53 0.87
CA GLY A 19 14.55 -14.95 2.21
C GLY A 19 14.44 -16.46 2.28
N ASP A 20 14.56 -17.01 3.49
CA ASP A 20 14.56 -18.45 3.77
C ASP A 20 13.41 -19.18 3.05
N GLU A 21 13.69 -20.24 2.28
CA GLU A 21 12.67 -21.06 1.60
C GLU A 21 11.57 -21.50 2.58
N GLU A 22 11.94 -21.69 3.85
CA GLU A 22 11.03 -22.04 4.95
C GLU A 22 9.95 -20.96 5.21
N ILE A 23 10.28 -19.68 5.10
CA ILE A 23 9.31 -18.58 5.31
C ILE A 23 8.34 -18.49 4.13
N LEU A 24 8.81 -18.80 2.93
CA LEU A 24 7.97 -18.86 1.73
C LEU A 24 6.97 -20.00 1.82
N GLU A 25 7.43 -21.18 2.22
CA GLU A 25 6.55 -22.32 2.47
C GLU A 25 5.52 -21.99 3.55
N GLN A 26 5.92 -21.31 4.64
CA GLN A 26 4.98 -20.88 5.68
C GLN A 26 3.94 -19.87 5.17
N LEU A 27 4.35 -18.87 4.38
CA LEU A 27 3.43 -17.90 3.77
C LEU A 27 2.46 -18.57 2.79
N HIS A 28 2.94 -19.49 1.95
CA HIS A 28 2.11 -20.23 1.00
C HIS A 28 1.14 -21.18 1.71
N ALA A 29 1.61 -21.93 2.72
CA ALA A 29 0.75 -22.80 3.52
C ALA A 29 -0.32 -22.00 4.27
N HIS A 30 0.03 -20.81 4.77
CA HIS A 30 -0.92 -19.91 5.42
C HIS A 30 -1.99 -19.38 4.46
N LYS A 31 -1.59 -18.95 3.26
CA LYS A 31 -2.50 -18.53 2.18
C LYS A 31 -3.55 -19.60 1.88
N GLN A 32 -3.14 -20.86 1.80
CA GLN A 32 -4.06 -21.98 1.52
C GLN A 32 -5.02 -22.26 2.69
N GLY A 33 -4.56 -22.19 3.94
CA GLY A 33 -5.40 -22.44 5.11
C GLY A 33 -6.41 -21.33 5.46
N LEU A 34 -6.05 -20.06 5.23
CA LEU A 34 -6.91 -18.92 5.59
C LEU A 34 -8.09 -18.70 4.64
N LEU A 35 -7.96 -19.10 3.37
CA LEU A 35 -9.05 -19.01 2.39
C LEU A 35 -10.26 -19.87 2.80
N GLU A 36 -10.06 -20.91 3.62
CA GLU A 36 -11.10 -21.86 4.02
C GLU A 36 -11.76 -21.52 5.38
N GLU A 37 -11.05 -20.88 6.31
CA GLU A 37 -11.52 -20.77 7.71
C GLU A 37 -11.66 -19.33 8.26
N GLY A 38 -11.28 -18.30 7.48
CA GLY A 38 -11.25 -16.91 7.94
C GLY A 38 -10.15 -16.65 8.99
N CYS A 39 -9.83 -15.38 9.27
CA CYS A 39 -8.79 -15.09 10.24
C CYS A 39 -9.24 -15.39 11.69
N ARG A 40 -8.51 -16.28 12.35
CA ARG A 40 -8.72 -16.67 13.76
C ARG A 40 -7.78 -15.97 14.73
N ALA A 41 -6.81 -15.19 14.23
CA ALA A 41 -5.88 -14.44 15.06
C ALA A 41 -6.63 -13.34 15.85
N PRO A 42 -6.29 -13.10 17.13
CA PRO A 42 -6.86 -11.99 17.91
C PRO A 42 -6.74 -10.64 17.20
N GLU A 43 -5.66 -10.44 16.43
CA GLU A 43 -5.35 -9.23 15.69
C GLU A 43 -6.30 -8.96 14.54
N CYS A 44 -7.15 -9.92 14.14
CA CYS A 44 -8.22 -9.67 13.15
C CYS A 44 -9.51 -9.14 13.79
N SER A 45 -9.59 -9.14 15.12
CA SER A 45 -10.72 -8.57 15.84
C SER A 45 -10.47 -7.09 16.13
N LYS A 46 -11.26 -6.21 15.51
CA LYS A 46 -11.17 -4.76 15.73
C LYS A 46 -11.37 -4.43 17.22
N PRO A 47 -10.35 -3.89 17.92
CA PRO A 47 -10.53 -3.50 19.31
C PRO A 47 -11.42 -2.26 19.41
N VAL A 48 -12.16 -2.13 20.50
CA VAL A 48 -12.94 -0.91 20.79
C VAL A 48 -11.99 0.16 21.33
N ARG A 49 -12.07 1.36 20.77
CA ARG A 49 -11.36 2.57 21.20
C ARG A 49 -12.26 3.78 21.03
N LYS A 50 -11.99 4.87 21.75
CA LYS A 50 -12.81 6.09 21.70
C LYS A 50 -12.75 6.81 20.36
N PHE A 51 -11.59 6.80 19.70
CA PHE A 51 -11.35 7.48 18.45
C PHE A 51 -10.81 6.53 17.39
N GLU A 52 -11.18 6.77 16.14
CA GLU A 52 -10.64 6.04 15.01
C GLU A 52 -10.51 6.92 13.77
N ARG A 53 -9.49 6.61 12.96
CA ARG A 53 -9.35 7.11 11.60
C ARG A 53 -8.78 5.98 10.76
N ILE A 54 -9.63 5.39 9.93
CA ILE A 54 -9.28 4.28 9.05
C ILE A 54 -9.62 4.72 7.63
N ALA A 55 -8.65 4.60 6.72
CA ALA A 55 -8.84 4.89 5.32
C ALA A 55 -9.87 3.93 4.71
N THR A 56 -10.69 4.45 3.80
CA THR A 56 -11.61 3.64 3.01
C THR A 56 -10.83 2.97 1.87
N THR A 57 -10.34 1.76 2.11
CA THR A 57 -9.60 0.93 1.14
C THR A 57 -9.86 -0.55 1.47
N GLN A 58 -9.24 -1.48 0.73
CA GLN A 58 -9.51 -2.92 0.82
C GLN A 58 -8.20 -3.72 0.92
N PRO A 59 -8.16 -4.84 1.69
CA PRO A 59 -7.02 -5.75 1.75
C PRO A 59 -6.89 -6.60 0.46
N GLY A 60 -6.11 -7.68 0.44
CA GLY A 60 -5.99 -8.59 -0.71
C GLY A 60 -4.58 -9.15 -0.89
N PHE A 61 -4.33 -9.76 -2.05
CA PHE A 61 -3.11 -10.54 -2.28
C PHE A 61 -2.11 -9.81 -3.17
N GLN A 62 -0.82 -9.95 -2.84
CA GLN A 62 0.26 -9.70 -3.81
C GLN A 62 0.36 -10.82 -4.85
N TRP A 63 1.09 -10.57 -5.94
CA TRP A 63 1.68 -11.63 -6.75
C TRP A 63 2.91 -12.22 -6.05
N ASP A 64 3.07 -13.54 -6.16
CA ASP A 64 4.12 -14.31 -5.48
C ASP A 64 5.26 -14.71 -6.43
N ASP A 65 5.54 -13.89 -7.45
CA ASP A 65 6.59 -14.12 -8.44
C ASP A 65 7.67 -13.01 -8.41
N ALA A 66 8.78 -13.23 -9.13
CA ALA A 66 9.82 -12.23 -9.41
C ALA A 66 10.32 -11.41 -8.20
N GLY A 67 10.56 -12.08 -7.07
CA GLY A 67 11.03 -11.43 -5.84
C GLY A 67 9.93 -11.02 -4.87
N GLY A 68 8.66 -11.20 -5.22
CA GLY A 68 7.50 -10.70 -4.48
C GLY A 68 7.09 -9.29 -4.92
N TYR A 69 5.84 -8.95 -4.64
CA TYR A 69 5.21 -7.66 -4.99
C TYR A 69 4.74 -6.86 -3.78
N CYS A 70 5.15 -7.23 -2.57
CA CYS A 70 4.68 -6.68 -1.30
C CYS A 70 4.73 -5.14 -1.27
N GLY A 71 5.83 -4.56 -1.74
CA GLY A 71 5.97 -3.10 -1.82
C GLY A 71 5.10 -2.45 -2.89
N SER A 72 4.96 -3.08 -4.07
CA SER A 72 4.06 -2.60 -5.12
C SER A 72 2.60 -2.67 -4.71
N TRP A 73 2.20 -3.79 -4.12
CA TRP A 73 0.88 -4.01 -3.57
C TRP A 73 0.58 -3.03 -2.43
N SER A 74 1.54 -2.79 -1.53
CA SER A 74 1.40 -1.80 -0.45
C SER A 74 1.16 -0.39 -0.98
N ILE A 75 1.92 0.02 -2.00
CA ILE A 75 1.73 1.31 -2.66
C ILE A 75 0.34 1.40 -3.31
N GLN A 76 -0.09 0.33 -3.99
CA GLN A 76 -1.43 0.25 -4.58
C GLN A 76 -2.52 0.49 -3.52
N ARG A 77 -2.49 -0.26 -2.40
CA ARG A 77 -3.49 -0.11 -1.33
C ARG A 77 -3.46 1.24 -0.64
N ALA A 78 -2.28 1.81 -0.43
CA ALA A 78 -2.13 3.13 0.16
C ALA A 78 -2.57 4.26 -0.80
N ALA A 79 -2.35 4.13 -2.10
CA ALA A 79 -2.79 5.07 -3.12
C ALA A 79 -4.32 5.08 -3.29
N MET A 80 -4.97 3.92 -3.12
CA MET A 80 -6.44 3.80 -3.12
C MET A 80 -7.08 4.67 -2.02
N ALA A 81 -6.44 4.82 -0.86
CA ALA A 81 -6.88 5.74 0.20
C ALA A 81 -6.91 7.23 -0.22
N LYS A 82 -6.28 7.56 -1.35
CA LYS A 82 -6.29 8.89 -1.97
C LYS A 82 -7.02 8.93 -3.31
N GLY A 83 -7.61 7.82 -3.73
CA GLY A 83 -8.41 7.78 -4.95
C GLY A 83 -7.63 7.43 -6.21
N ALA A 84 -6.60 6.58 -6.11
CA ALA A 84 -5.97 6.01 -7.31
C ALA A 84 -5.90 4.48 -7.25
N TRP A 85 -6.18 3.86 -8.39
CA TRP A 85 -5.79 2.49 -8.70
C TRP A 85 -4.45 2.54 -9.43
N ILE A 86 -3.48 1.75 -9.00
CA ILE A 86 -2.19 1.60 -9.69
C ILE A 86 -1.84 0.13 -9.61
N SER A 87 -1.84 -0.56 -10.74
CA SER A 87 -1.54 -1.99 -10.80
C SER A 87 -0.19 -2.32 -10.15
N GLN A 88 -0.06 -3.54 -9.61
CA GLN A 88 1.19 -3.99 -9.00
C GLN A 88 2.37 -3.89 -9.98
N GLN A 89 2.15 -4.23 -11.24
CA GLN A 89 3.16 -4.06 -12.30
C GLN A 89 3.42 -2.60 -12.64
N GLN A 90 2.40 -1.74 -12.68
CA GLN A 90 2.59 -0.32 -12.93
C GLN A 90 3.52 0.29 -11.88
N VAL A 91 3.41 -0.12 -10.61
CA VAL A 91 4.32 0.38 -9.58
C VAL A 91 5.78 0.04 -9.87
N ARG A 92 6.08 -1.22 -10.26
CA ARG A 92 7.45 -1.63 -10.64
C ARG A 92 7.93 -0.97 -11.93
N ASN A 93 7.05 -0.81 -12.91
CA ASN A 93 7.38 -0.14 -14.18
C ASN A 93 7.75 1.35 -14.00
N HIS A 94 7.38 1.96 -12.88
CA HIS A 94 7.62 3.38 -12.62
C HIS A 94 8.81 3.63 -11.70
N THR A 95 9.68 2.64 -11.52
CA THR A 95 10.92 2.80 -10.74
C THR A 95 12.12 2.22 -11.48
N VAL A 96 13.26 2.14 -10.79
CA VAL A 96 14.51 1.55 -11.28
C VAL A 96 14.96 0.44 -10.33
N PRO A 97 15.82 -0.48 -10.77
CA PRO A 97 16.35 -1.52 -9.88
C PRO A 97 16.95 -0.95 -8.59
N GLY A 98 16.48 -1.44 -7.45
CA GLY A 98 16.86 -0.98 -6.10
C GLY A 98 17.90 -1.85 -5.40
N GLY A 99 18.29 -2.97 -6.01
CA GLY A 99 19.20 -3.99 -5.46
C GLY A 99 18.52 -5.25 -4.92
N GLY A 100 17.20 -5.35 -5.07
CA GLY A 100 16.45 -6.60 -4.93
C GLY A 100 16.29 -7.32 -6.28
N HIS A 101 15.19 -8.02 -6.46
CA HIS A 101 14.85 -8.65 -7.74
C HIS A 101 14.30 -7.58 -8.70
N ASP A 102 14.87 -7.42 -9.89
CA ASP A 102 14.44 -6.43 -10.88
C ASP A 102 14.12 -5.04 -10.26
N GLU A 103 12.93 -4.51 -10.50
CA GLU A 103 12.40 -3.28 -9.92
C GLU A 103 11.54 -3.53 -8.66
N GLU A 104 11.92 -4.48 -7.81
CA GLU A 104 11.31 -4.67 -6.48
C GLU A 104 11.34 -3.36 -5.69
N ILE A 105 10.26 -3.04 -4.98
CA ILE A 105 10.12 -1.78 -4.25
C ILE A 105 10.85 -1.86 -2.91
N LEU A 106 11.92 -1.07 -2.79
CA LEU A 106 12.83 -1.01 -1.67
C LEU A 106 13.05 0.44 -1.21
N ALA A 107 13.64 0.61 -0.03
CA ALA A 107 14.00 1.93 0.51
C ALA A 107 14.94 2.75 -0.39
N THR A 108 15.58 2.09 -1.36
CA THR A 108 16.55 2.66 -2.31
C THR A 108 15.89 3.24 -3.58
N ASN A 109 14.68 2.80 -3.94
CA ASN A 109 14.03 3.20 -5.19
C ASN A 109 12.57 3.68 -5.02
N ILE A 110 11.96 3.51 -3.84
CA ILE A 110 10.55 3.86 -3.62
C ILE A 110 10.22 5.34 -3.90
N ASP A 111 11.13 6.27 -3.60
CA ASP A 111 10.94 7.69 -3.89
C ASP A 111 10.85 7.97 -5.41
N VAL A 112 11.57 7.19 -6.22
CA VAL A 112 11.49 7.27 -7.70
C VAL A 112 10.12 6.80 -8.16
N ALA A 113 9.64 5.68 -7.62
CA ALA A 113 8.30 5.16 -7.88
C ALA A 113 7.23 6.22 -7.57
N PHE A 114 7.27 6.81 -6.37
CA PHE A 114 6.29 7.83 -5.98
C PHE A 114 6.32 9.04 -6.91
N LYS A 115 7.50 9.57 -7.23
CA LYS A 115 7.63 10.70 -8.14
C LYS A 115 7.02 10.41 -9.52
N ASN A 116 7.32 9.25 -10.08
CA ASN A 116 6.88 8.88 -11.43
C ASN A 116 5.37 8.58 -11.47
N LEU A 117 4.84 7.93 -10.44
CA LEU A 117 3.39 7.68 -10.23
C LEU A 117 2.61 8.91 -9.77
N LYS A 118 3.27 10.08 -9.70
CA LYS A 118 2.73 11.34 -9.21
C LYS A 118 2.24 11.28 -7.77
N ILE A 119 2.71 10.36 -6.93
CA ILE A 119 2.31 10.27 -5.53
C ILE A 119 3.12 11.29 -4.70
N LYS A 120 2.43 12.06 -3.86
CA LYS A 120 3.06 12.93 -2.87
C LYS A 120 3.23 12.13 -1.59
N ALA A 121 4.47 11.80 -1.26
CA ALA A 121 4.81 11.05 -0.07
C ALA A 121 5.82 11.79 0.81
N GLU A 122 5.75 11.55 2.11
CA GLU A 122 6.78 11.95 3.08
C GLU A 122 7.43 10.68 3.65
N GLY A 123 8.73 10.52 3.48
CA GLY A 123 9.49 9.44 4.11
C GLY A 123 9.92 9.78 5.53
N PHE A 124 9.94 8.81 6.43
CA PHE A 124 10.63 8.94 7.72
C PHE A 124 12.14 9.11 7.49
N ASP A 125 12.77 10.08 8.17
CA ASP A 125 14.20 10.37 8.00
C ASP A 125 15.09 9.37 8.73
N TYR A 126 15.10 8.14 8.25
CA TYR A 126 15.89 7.04 8.81
C TYR A 126 17.41 7.24 8.66
N LYS A 127 17.84 8.16 7.79
CA LYS A 127 19.25 8.45 7.53
C LYS A 127 19.83 9.36 8.59
N ASN A 128 19.11 10.41 8.99
CA ASN A 128 19.62 11.42 9.91
C ASN A 128 19.05 11.31 11.34
N THR A 129 17.97 10.55 11.56
CA THR A 129 17.44 10.35 12.92
C THR A 129 18.41 9.51 13.77
N PRO A 130 18.78 9.94 14.99
CA PRO A 130 19.62 9.15 15.88
C PRO A 130 19.02 7.79 16.24
N THR A 131 19.87 6.78 16.37
CA THR A 131 19.50 5.44 16.86
C THR A 131 19.52 5.38 18.40
N PRO A 132 18.60 4.65 19.07
CA PRO A 132 17.51 3.87 18.50
C PRO A 132 16.37 4.76 17.96
N GLN A 133 15.86 4.43 16.77
CA GLN A 133 14.84 5.24 16.08
C GLN A 133 13.41 4.88 16.48
N VAL A 134 13.19 3.79 17.22
CA VAL A 134 11.85 3.20 17.46
C VAL A 134 10.80 4.21 17.95
N ASP A 135 11.13 5.06 18.92
CA ASP A 135 10.16 6.01 19.47
C ASP A 135 9.91 7.19 18.53
N ALA A 136 10.96 7.67 17.86
CA ALA A 136 10.84 8.69 16.82
C ALA A 136 9.98 8.18 15.66
N TYR A 137 10.15 6.91 15.29
CA TYR A 137 9.39 6.28 14.22
C TYR A 137 7.93 6.03 14.62
N ARG A 138 7.65 5.52 15.83
CA ARG A 138 6.27 5.37 16.34
C ARG A 138 5.54 6.71 16.44
N ARG A 139 6.23 7.77 16.88
CA ARG A 139 5.71 9.14 16.87
C ARG A 139 5.39 9.62 15.45
N TRP A 140 6.29 9.36 14.50
CA TRP A 140 6.07 9.68 13.09
C TRP A 140 4.86 8.92 12.53
N ILE A 141 4.74 7.61 12.78
CA ILE A 141 3.57 6.80 12.40
C ILE A 141 2.29 7.43 12.95
N LYS A 142 2.24 7.71 14.26
CA LYS A 142 1.09 8.36 14.91
C LYS A 142 0.73 9.66 14.20
N LYS A 143 1.69 10.57 14.05
CA LYS A 143 1.51 11.86 13.36
C LYS A 143 0.88 11.69 11.99
N GLN A 144 1.39 10.78 11.17
CA GLN A 144 0.90 10.60 9.80
C GLN A 144 -0.50 10.00 9.77
N LEU A 145 -0.78 8.99 10.60
CA LEU A 145 -2.09 8.34 10.66
C LEU A 145 -3.17 9.27 11.21
N VAL A 146 -2.89 10.08 12.25
CA VAL A 146 -3.86 11.05 12.76
C VAL A 146 -4.14 12.18 11.78
N ASN A 147 -3.22 12.46 10.85
CA ASN A 147 -3.43 13.37 9.73
C ASN A 147 -4.13 12.70 8.52
N GLY A 148 -4.51 11.42 8.62
CA GLY A 148 -5.25 10.69 7.58
C GLY A 148 -4.39 10.27 6.39
N HIS A 149 -3.09 10.06 6.61
CA HIS A 149 -2.20 9.50 5.61
C HIS A 149 -2.07 7.99 5.82
N ALA A 150 -2.35 7.20 4.78
CA ALA A 150 -1.95 5.80 4.77
C ALA A 150 -0.43 5.71 4.64
N LEU A 151 0.18 4.69 5.21
CA LEU A 151 1.62 4.47 5.19
C LEU A 151 1.95 3.26 4.34
N VAL A 152 3.13 3.29 3.72
CA VAL A 152 3.85 2.12 3.26
C VAL A 152 5.02 1.96 4.21
N TRP A 153 4.99 0.96 5.10
CA TRP A 153 6.08 0.68 6.02
C TRP A 153 6.92 -0.50 5.53
N MET A 154 8.20 -0.52 5.88
CA MET A 154 9.05 -1.69 5.66
C MET A 154 9.38 -2.28 7.02
N ILE A 155 9.10 -3.56 7.15
CA ILE A 155 8.97 -4.28 8.42
C ILE A 155 9.87 -5.50 8.42
N MET A 156 10.11 -6.01 9.63
CA MET A 156 10.70 -7.32 9.81
C MET A 156 9.60 -8.38 9.93
N LEU A 157 9.77 -9.52 9.27
CA LEU A 157 8.94 -10.70 9.49
C LEU A 157 9.55 -11.53 10.61
N ASN A 158 8.70 -12.03 11.51
CA ASN A 158 9.16 -12.93 12.57
C ASN A 158 9.86 -14.16 11.97
N GLY A 159 11.02 -14.53 12.51
CA GLY A 159 11.81 -15.66 12.00
C GLY A 159 12.61 -15.36 10.73
N ALA A 160 12.52 -14.18 10.13
CA ALA A 160 13.35 -13.83 8.98
C ALA A 160 14.83 -13.61 9.36
N HIS A 161 15.72 -14.01 8.46
CA HIS A 161 17.16 -13.79 8.54
C HIS A 161 17.55 -12.40 8.04
N TYR A 162 18.53 -11.75 8.69
CA TYR A 162 19.02 -10.42 8.30
C TYR A 162 20.56 -10.36 8.17
N PRO A 163 21.10 -9.56 7.23
CA PRO A 163 20.38 -8.69 6.29
C PRO A 163 19.75 -9.47 5.13
N VAL A 164 18.52 -9.10 4.76
CA VAL A 164 17.74 -9.75 3.68
C VAL A 164 18.30 -9.42 2.31
N TYR A 165 18.78 -8.19 2.14
CA TYR A 165 19.39 -7.69 0.90
C TYR A 165 20.88 -7.40 1.14
N PRO A 166 21.78 -8.38 0.92
CA PRO A 166 23.20 -8.20 1.12
C PRO A 166 23.76 -7.04 0.28
N GLY A 167 24.57 -6.18 0.91
CA GLY A 167 25.21 -5.05 0.23
C GLY A 167 24.35 -3.79 0.11
N LEU A 168 23.06 -3.82 0.45
CA LEU A 168 22.26 -2.60 0.53
C LEU A 168 22.49 -1.85 1.85
N PRO A 169 22.64 -0.52 1.79
CA PRO A 169 22.72 0.28 2.99
C PRO A 169 21.36 0.23 3.70
N PHE A 170 21.38 -0.09 5.00
CA PHE A 170 20.19 -0.04 5.86
C PHE A 170 19.09 -1.09 5.56
N GLY A 171 19.40 -2.21 4.89
CA GLY A 171 18.47 -3.31 4.58
C GLY A 171 17.97 -4.14 5.78
N LEU A 172 17.44 -3.48 6.81
CA LEU A 172 16.93 -4.08 8.05
C LEU A 172 15.40 -4.22 8.03
N TYR A 173 14.88 -4.71 6.91
CA TYR A 173 13.48 -5.07 6.66
C TYR A 173 13.45 -6.23 5.66
N SER A 174 12.42 -7.05 5.71
CA SER A 174 12.21 -8.21 4.80
C SER A 174 10.91 -8.11 4.03
N HIS A 175 10.01 -7.22 4.43
CA HIS A 175 8.66 -7.15 3.89
C HIS A 175 8.13 -5.72 3.91
N VAL A 176 7.13 -5.46 3.08
CA VAL A 176 6.51 -4.15 2.94
C VAL A 176 5.00 -4.31 3.00
N GLU A 177 4.36 -3.49 3.82
CA GLU A 177 2.91 -3.57 4.07
C GLU A 177 2.28 -2.17 4.15
N PRO A 178 0.97 -2.03 3.87
CA PRO A 178 0.27 -0.78 4.05
C PRO A 178 -0.33 -0.65 5.46
N VAL A 179 -0.11 0.49 6.12
CA VAL A 179 -0.85 0.89 7.32
C VAL A 179 -1.93 1.88 6.92
N VAL A 180 -3.18 1.51 7.14
CA VAL A 180 -4.35 2.21 6.60
C VAL A 180 -5.12 2.99 7.65
N GLY A 181 -4.75 2.91 8.93
CA GLY A 181 -5.47 3.65 9.96
C GLY A 181 -4.91 3.51 11.37
N ILE A 182 -5.59 4.18 12.29
CA ILE A 182 -5.32 4.17 13.72
C ILE A 182 -6.60 4.16 14.54
N LEU A 183 -6.58 3.46 15.67
CA LEU A 183 -7.55 3.57 16.75
C LEU A 183 -6.83 4.02 18.03
N SER A 184 -7.48 4.86 18.83
CA SER A 184 -6.85 5.47 20.00
C SER A 184 -7.87 5.81 21.08
N ASP A 185 -7.49 5.72 22.35
CA ASP A 185 -8.25 6.31 23.46
C ASP A 185 -7.88 7.79 23.72
N HIS A 186 -6.95 8.32 22.94
CA HIS A 186 -6.46 9.70 22.95
C HIS A 186 -6.97 10.45 21.71
N PRO A 187 -7.21 11.78 21.80
CA PRO A 187 -7.72 12.56 20.67
C PRO A 187 -6.83 12.45 19.42
N LEU A 188 -7.43 12.34 18.23
CA LEU A 188 -6.70 12.32 16.95
C LEU A 188 -6.16 13.69 16.50
N THR A 189 -6.10 14.64 17.43
CA THR A 189 -5.35 15.90 17.29
C THR A 189 -4.00 15.80 18.02
N ASP A 190 -3.77 14.77 18.82
CA ASP A 190 -2.51 14.52 19.50
C ASP A 190 -1.59 13.68 18.61
N GLU A 191 -0.41 14.23 18.32
CA GLU A 191 0.63 13.57 17.51
C GLU A 191 1.62 12.77 18.38
N ASN A 192 1.47 12.75 19.71
CA ASN A 192 2.19 11.82 20.58
C ASN A 192 1.63 10.41 20.43
N PHE A 193 2.52 9.42 20.32
CA PHE A 193 2.11 8.03 20.35
C PHE A 193 1.92 7.57 21.80
N TYR A 194 0.99 6.63 21.98
CA TYR A 194 0.79 5.92 23.22
C TYR A 194 0.88 4.42 22.95
N ASP A 195 1.36 3.67 23.93
CA ASP A 195 1.57 2.22 23.79
C ASP A 195 0.26 1.45 23.50
N ASP A 196 -0.89 1.99 23.90
CA ASP A 196 -2.23 1.45 23.67
C ASP A 196 -2.91 1.91 22.37
N ASP A 197 -2.30 2.84 21.64
CA ASP A 197 -2.69 3.18 20.27
C ASP A 197 -2.60 1.95 19.38
N VAL A 198 -3.57 1.77 18.48
CA VAL A 198 -3.65 0.58 17.62
C VAL A 198 -3.50 1.02 16.17
N VAL A 199 -2.47 0.51 15.49
CA VAL A 199 -2.34 0.65 14.04
C VAL A 199 -3.22 -0.38 13.33
N VAL A 200 -3.82 0.04 12.21
CA VAL A 200 -4.61 -0.81 11.32
C VAL A 200 -3.80 -1.04 10.06
N HIS A 201 -3.53 -2.29 9.72
CA HIS A 201 -2.77 -2.64 8.53
C HIS A 201 -3.39 -3.82 7.80
N TYR A 202 -2.91 -4.04 6.58
CA TYR A 202 -3.19 -5.25 5.82
C TYR A 202 -1.91 -6.06 5.67
N THR A 203 -2.08 -7.36 5.44
CA THR A 203 -1.01 -8.21 4.92
C THR A 203 -1.34 -8.51 3.46
N ASP A 204 -0.32 -8.76 2.65
CA ASP A 204 -0.46 -9.23 1.28
C ASP A 204 -0.63 -10.76 1.18
N ALA A 205 -0.75 -11.40 2.36
CA ALA A 205 -0.94 -12.82 2.52
C ALA A 205 -2.42 -13.22 2.59
N ASP A 206 -3.35 -12.27 2.80
CA ASP A 206 -4.77 -12.55 2.85
C ASP A 206 -5.68 -11.32 2.58
N ALA A 207 -6.98 -11.52 2.79
CA ALA A 207 -8.01 -10.50 2.61
C ALA A 207 -8.55 -9.94 3.95
N ASN A 208 -7.78 -10.03 5.04
CA ASN A 208 -8.17 -9.59 6.38
C ASN A 208 -7.59 -8.21 6.73
N THR A 209 -8.14 -7.62 7.79
CA THR A 209 -7.61 -6.40 8.39
C THR A 209 -7.05 -6.72 9.76
N TYR A 210 -5.85 -6.21 10.03
CA TYR A 210 -5.10 -6.50 11.25
C TYR A 210 -4.96 -5.27 12.13
N TYR A 211 -4.99 -5.50 13.43
CA TYR A 211 -5.00 -4.49 14.48
C TYR A 211 -3.89 -4.77 15.48
N ARG A 212 -2.93 -3.84 15.60
CA ARG A 212 -1.76 -4.01 16.47
C ARG A 212 -1.47 -2.81 17.34
N THR A 213 -1.16 -3.03 18.61
CA THR A 213 -0.81 -1.94 19.52
C THR A 213 0.58 -1.39 19.21
N MET A 214 0.81 -0.09 19.42
CA MET A 214 2.12 0.56 19.28
C MET A 214 3.18 -0.08 20.19
N ALA A 215 2.78 -0.62 21.34
CA ALA A 215 3.67 -1.37 22.23
C ALA A 215 4.16 -2.69 21.64
N SER A 216 3.34 -3.32 20.80
CA SER A 216 3.67 -4.61 20.18
C SER A 216 4.58 -4.47 18.95
N LEU A 217 4.56 -3.31 18.28
CA LEU A 217 5.31 -3.10 17.04
C LEU A 217 6.82 -3.33 17.16
N PRO A 218 7.54 -2.88 18.21
CA PRO A 218 8.98 -3.02 18.28
C PRO A 218 9.43 -4.48 18.33
N GLY A 219 10.33 -4.85 17.43
CA GLY A 219 11.02 -6.15 17.44
C GLY A 219 12.51 -6.02 17.52
N SER A 220 13.19 -7.16 17.64
CA SER A 220 14.65 -7.24 17.69
C SER A 220 15.15 -8.31 16.72
N TYR A 221 16.44 -8.29 16.40
CA TYR A 221 17.08 -9.37 15.67
C TYR A 221 18.53 -9.51 16.13
N VAL A 222 19.06 -10.73 16.07
CA VAL A 222 20.51 -11.01 16.21
C VAL A 222 20.98 -11.72 14.94
N LEU A 223 20.31 -12.82 14.61
CA LEU A 223 20.41 -13.52 13.32
C LEU A 223 19.02 -13.63 12.68
N PHE A 224 18.04 -13.98 13.51
CA PHE A 224 16.62 -14.04 13.17
C PHE A 224 15.87 -12.88 13.84
N ALA A 225 14.85 -12.35 13.17
CA ALA A 225 13.93 -11.41 13.79
C ALA A 225 13.04 -12.11 14.82
N HIS A 226 12.82 -11.42 15.94
CA HIS A 226 11.88 -11.75 16.98
C HIS A 226 10.87 -10.62 17.11
N CYS A 227 9.66 -10.87 16.63
CA CYS A 227 8.53 -9.97 16.70
C CYS A 227 7.59 -10.44 17.83
N PRO A 228 7.52 -9.74 18.98
CA PRO A 228 6.77 -10.21 20.14
C PRO A 228 5.26 -10.01 19.97
N GLY A 229 4.45 -11.01 20.33
CA GLY A 229 3.03 -10.82 20.64
C GLY A 229 1.99 -11.33 19.64
N SER A 230 2.32 -12.21 18.69
CA SER A 230 1.33 -13.01 17.95
C SER A 230 1.93 -14.23 17.25
N ASP A 231 1.04 -15.14 16.85
CA ASP A 231 1.34 -16.43 16.20
C ASP A 231 0.85 -16.50 14.74
N TYR A 232 0.28 -15.42 14.16
CA TYR A 232 -0.13 -15.45 12.75
C TYR A 232 1.05 -15.21 11.79
N VAL A 233 1.00 -15.87 10.63
CA VAL A 233 2.06 -15.76 9.62
C VAL A 233 2.01 -14.38 8.97
N GLY A 234 3.14 -13.68 8.98
CA GLY A 234 3.21 -12.29 8.52
C GLY A 234 3.34 -11.27 9.64
N TYR A 235 3.23 -11.68 10.92
CA TYR A 235 3.28 -10.77 12.08
C TYR A 235 4.48 -9.80 12.01
N PRO A 236 4.24 -8.51 11.65
CA PRO A 236 5.31 -7.57 11.42
C PRO A 236 5.98 -7.18 12.72
N CYS A 237 7.21 -6.71 12.65
CA CYS A 237 7.70 -5.78 13.67
C CYS A 237 8.57 -4.69 13.06
N ILE A 238 8.57 -3.53 13.71
CA ILE A 238 9.46 -2.44 13.35
C ILE A 238 10.82 -2.67 14.03
N ASN A 239 11.89 -2.38 13.31
CA ASN A 239 13.24 -2.51 13.84
C ASN A 239 13.53 -1.42 14.89
N GLN A 240 14.11 -1.81 16.03
CA GLN A 240 14.40 -0.86 17.11
C GLN A 240 15.40 0.24 16.71
N GLN A 241 16.37 -0.13 15.86
CA GLN A 241 17.47 0.75 15.47
C GLN A 241 17.08 1.66 14.32
N ARG A 242 16.30 1.18 13.36
CA ARG A 242 15.93 1.97 12.17
C ARG A 242 14.47 1.77 11.75
N GLY A 243 13.75 2.88 11.53
CA GLY A 243 12.40 2.85 10.95
C GLY A 243 12.44 3.07 9.45
N PHE A 244 11.54 2.46 8.69
CA PHE A 244 11.42 2.68 7.24
C PHE A 244 9.95 2.83 6.88
N GLY A 245 9.52 4.02 6.47
CA GLY A 245 8.14 4.23 6.09
C GLY A 245 7.91 5.51 5.32
N TRP A 246 6.87 5.49 4.49
CA TRP A 246 6.44 6.61 3.67
C TRP A 246 4.94 6.84 3.83
N ALA A 247 4.57 8.06 4.18
CA ALA A 247 3.18 8.46 4.32
C ALA A 247 2.66 9.03 2.99
N ILE A 248 1.57 8.46 2.48
CA ILE A 248 0.91 8.92 1.26
C ILE A 248 0.02 10.12 1.61
N GLN A 249 0.51 11.31 1.30
CA GLN A 249 -0.15 12.58 1.63
C GLN A 249 -1.17 13.00 0.57
N GLY A 250 -1.10 12.40 -0.62
CA GLY A 250 -1.93 12.73 -1.77
C GLY A 250 -1.12 12.51 -3.04
N PHE A 251 -1.19 13.45 -3.97
CA PHE A 251 -0.44 13.37 -5.20
C PHE A 251 0.24 14.71 -5.51
N LEU A 252 1.22 14.65 -6.41
CA LEU A 252 1.93 15.77 -6.99
C LEU A 252 1.01 16.46 -8.02
N ASP A 253 -0.03 17.09 -7.49
CA ASP A 253 -1.05 17.87 -8.18
C ASP A 253 -1.06 19.27 -7.54
N ASP A 254 -0.91 20.32 -8.33
CA ASP A 254 -0.85 21.70 -7.82
C ASP A 254 -2.23 22.21 -7.37
N GLU A 255 -3.29 21.50 -7.75
CA GLU A 255 -4.66 21.88 -7.50
C GLU A 255 -5.19 21.29 -6.20
N LYS A 256 -5.87 22.13 -5.41
CA LYS A 256 -6.52 21.67 -4.18
C LYS A 256 -7.70 20.74 -4.50
N ALA A 257 -7.64 19.53 -3.98
CA ALA A 257 -8.70 18.53 -4.09
C ALA A 257 -9.32 18.24 -2.72
N LEU A 258 -10.57 17.77 -2.74
CA LEU A 258 -11.22 17.22 -1.55
C LEU A 258 -10.69 15.81 -1.26
N PRO A 259 -10.73 15.37 0.00
CA PRO A 259 -10.43 13.98 0.33
C PRO A 259 -11.37 13.04 -0.42
N LEU A 260 -10.76 12.07 -1.09
CA LEU A 260 -11.43 11.07 -1.89
C LEU A 260 -10.67 9.76 -1.73
N ALA A 261 -11.40 8.68 -1.51
CA ALA A 261 -10.87 7.33 -1.47
C ALA A 261 -11.53 6.46 -2.56
N LEU A 262 -10.82 5.43 -3.00
CA LEU A 262 -11.26 4.49 -4.02
C LEU A 262 -11.31 3.08 -3.43
N THR A 263 -12.41 2.39 -3.71
CA THR A 263 -12.54 0.93 -3.61
C THR A 263 -12.85 0.38 -4.99
N ILE A 264 -12.55 -0.89 -5.24
CA ILE A 264 -12.83 -1.54 -6.53
C ILE A 264 -13.64 -2.81 -6.34
N ASP A 265 -14.30 -3.25 -7.41
CA ASP A 265 -14.71 -4.65 -7.53
C ASP A 265 -13.48 -5.55 -7.75
N LYS A 266 -13.63 -6.86 -7.53
CA LYS A 266 -12.53 -7.84 -7.68
C LYS A 266 -11.26 -7.48 -6.90
N TRP A 267 -11.43 -6.77 -5.78
CA TRP A 267 -10.35 -6.20 -4.98
C TRP A 267 -9.39 -7.23 -4.39
N GLN A 268 -9.86 -8.47 -4.17
CA GLN A 268 -9.10 -9.49 -3.45
C GLN A 268 -7.79 -9.83 -4.15
N SER A 269 -7.79 -9.99 -5.47
CA SER A 269 -6.60 -10.38 -6.22
C SER A 269 -6.62 -9.73 -7.60
N GLU A 270 -5.49 -9.13 -7.97
CA GLU A 270 -5.24 -8.58 -9.30
C GLU A 270 -4.75 -9.70 -10.22
N PRO A 271 -5.25 -9.83 -11.47
CA PRO A 271 -4.72 -10.81 -12.43
C PRO A 271 -3.22 -10.62 -12.67
N ASP A 272 -2.44 -11.70 -12.59
CA ASP A 272 -0.99 -11.67 -12.77
C ASP A 272 -0.61 -11.62 -14.26
N VAL A 273 -0.59 -10.39 -14.78
CA VAL A 273 -0.23 -10.13 -16.18
C VAL A 273 1.24 -10.41 -16.49
N ARG A 274 2.10 -10.48 -15.48
CA ARG A 274 3.51 -10.84 -15.65
C ARG A 274 3.66 -12.33 -15.93
N SER A 275 2.85 -13.16 -15.27
CA SER A 275 2.71 -14.59 -15.54
C SER A 275 1.82 -14.91 -16.76
N GLY A 276 1.31 -13.89 -17.45
CA GLY A 276 0.54 -14.03 -18.69
C GLY A 276 -0.98 -14.14 -18.51
N GLU A 277 -1.52 -13.84 -17.33
CA GLU A 277 -2.96 -13.70 -17.16
C GLU A 277 -3.48 -12.47 -17.92
N ALA A 278 -4.77 -12.51 -18.30
CA ALA A 278 -5.40 -11.38 -18.98
C ALA A 278 -5.85 -10.31 -17.98
N PRO A 279 -5.64 -9.01 -18.26
CA PRO A 279 -6.18 -7.94 -17.42
C PRO A 279 -7.71 -8.03 -17.27
N ALA A 280 -8.20 -7.80 -16.06
CA ALA A 280 -9.63 -7.70 -15.79
C ALA A 280 -10.12 -6.26 -15.95
N GLN A 281 -11.38 -6.09 -16.32
CA GLN A 281 -12.05 -4.78 -16.17
C GLN A 281 -12.53 -4.62 -14.73
N LEU A 282 -12.18 -3.47 -14.15
CA LEU A 282 -12.50 -3.04 -12.79
C LEU A 282 -13.48 -1.87 -12.81
N THR A 283 -14.31 -1.80 -11.78
CA THR A 283 -15.26 -0.74 -11.49
C THR A 283 -14.90 -0.10 -10.16
N GLY A 284 -14.67 1.20 -10.16
CA GLY A 284 -14.31 1.96 -8.96
C GLY A 284 -15.52 2.55 -8.24
N THR A 285 -15.54 2.46 -6.91
CA THR A 285 -16.45 3.23 -6.04
C THR A 285 -15.66 4.26 -5.25
N LEU A 286 -15.99 5.52 -5.46
CA LEU A 286 -15.36 6.71 -4.88
C LEU A 286 -16.13 7.12 -3.63
N THR A 287 -15.43 7.28 -2.51
CA THR A 287 -16.00 7.85 -1.27
C THR A 287 -15.36 9.21 -1.01
N LEU A 288 -16.18 10.24 -0.91
CA LEU A 288 -15.78 11.62 -0.71
C LEU A 288 -16.16 12.10 0.68
N SER A 289 -15.34 12.97 1.27
CA SER A 289 -15.61 13.62 2.54
C SER A 289 -15.32 15.12 2.49
N GLU A 290 -15.67 15.82 3.57
CA GLU A 290 -15.48 17.27 3.71
C GLU A 290 -16.25 18.10 2.66
N LEU A 291 -17.36 17.56 2.15
CA LEU A 291 -18.25 18.28 1.27
C LEU A 291 -19.05 19.34 2.07
N THR A 292 -19.34 20.46 1.42
CA THR A 292 -20.23 21.50 1.96
C THR A 292 -21.60 21.37 1.30
N VAL A 293 -22.65 21.18 2.10
CA VAL A 293 -24.01 21.04 1.60
C VAL A 293 -24.41 22.25 0.74
N GLY A 294 -25.02 21.99 -0.41
CA GLY A 294 -25.45 23.00 -1.38
C GLY A 294 -24.39 23.46 -2.37
N LYS A 295 -23.09 23.16 -2.14
CA LYS A 295 -22.03 23.44 -3.11
C LYS A 295 -22.04 22.42 -4.26
N LYS A 296 -21.57 22.88 -5.43
CA LYS A 296 -21.40 22.04 -6.63
C LYS A 296 -19.97 21.49 -6.69
N TYR A 297 -19.85 20.26 -7.14
CA TYR A 297 -18.59 19.54 -7.23
C TYR A 297 -18.49 18.79 -8.55
N VAL A 298 -17.26 18.58 -8.99
CA VAL A 298 -16.91 17.82 -10.19
C VAL A 298 -15.85 16.78 -9.85
N ILE A 299 -16.03 15.57 -10.37
CA ILE A 299 -15.07 14.48 -10.28
C ILE A 299 -14.36 14.33 -11.62
N PHE A 300 -13.03 14.41 -11.59
CA PHE A 300 -12.15 14.16 -12.71
C PHE A 300 -11.49 12.79 -12.60
N ARG A 301 -11.19 12.20 -13.75
CA ARG A 301 -10.45 10.95 -13.91
C ARG A 301 -9.34 11.07 -14.96
N TRP A 302 -8.24 10.38 -14.72
CA TRP A 302 -7.14 10.14 -15.66
C TRP A 302 -6.82 8.65 -15.70
N ASP A 303 -6.55 8.11 -16.89
CA ASP A 303 -6.33 6.66 -17.13
C ASP A 303 -4.86 6.28 -17.32
N GLY A 304 -3.93 7.04 -16.75
CA GLY A 304 -2.51 6.72 -16.80
C GLY A 304 -1.67 7.65 -15.93
N ALA A 305 -0.53 7.14 -15.45
CA ALA A 305 0.40 7.89 -14.61
C ALA A 305 1.07 9.05 -15.37
N ASP A 306 1.39 8.84 -16.64
CA ASP A 306 2.03 9.87 -17.50
C ASP A 306 1.16 11.09 -17.70
N ASP A 307 -0.16 10.90 -17.78
CA ASP A 307 -1.15 11.93 -18.05
C ASP A 307 -1.92 12.41 -16.81
N ALA A 308 -1.67 11.80 -15.66
CA ALA A 308 -2.30 12.15 -14.40
C ALA A 308 -2.15 13.66 -14.12
N PHE A 309 -3.29 14.30 -13.83
CA PHE A 309 -3.43 15.72 -13.51
C PHE A 309 -3.16 16.70 -14.66
N LYS A 310 -2.92 16.23 -15.90
CA LYS A 310 -2.91 17.11 -17.08
C LYS A 310 -4.36 17.50 -17.44
N PRO A 311 -4.69 18.80 -17.57
CA PRO A 311 -6.05 19.21 -17.93
C PRO A 311 -6.54 18.62 -19.26
N SER A 312 -5.67 18.47 -20.24
CA SER A 312 -5.99 17.92 -21.57
C SER A 312 -6.37 16.44 -21.57
N ALA A 313 -5.99 15.70 -20.53
CA ALA A 313 -6.29 14.28 -20.39
C ALA A 313 -7.40 14.00 -19.36
N ALA A 314 -7.89 15.04 -18.68
CA ALA A 314 -8.90 14.91 -17.64
C ALA A 314 -10.26 14.58 -18.24
N ARG A 315 -10.91 13.53 -17.73
CA ARG A 315 -12.29 13.19 -18.05
C ARG A 315 -13.21 13.56 -16.91
N VAL A 316 -14.35 14.19 -17.21
CA VAL A 316 -15.39 14.41 -16.20
C VAL A 316 -16.17 13.12 -15.99
N VAL A 317 -16.12 12.61 -14.77
CA VAL A 317 -16.91 11.44 -14.34
C VAL A 317 -18.32 11.85 -13.93
N LEU A 318 -18.41 12.88 -13.09
CA LEU A 318 -19.68 13.32 -12.53
C LEU A 318 -19.63 14.80 -12.11
N ARG A 319 -20.74 15.51 -12.28
CA ARG A 319 -21.03 16.78 -11.62
C ARG A 319 -22.23 16.60 -10.70
N PHE A 320 -22.16 17.14 -9.48
CA PHE A 320 -23.23 16.99 -8.49
C PHE A 320 -23.27 18.17 -7.52
N THR A 321 -24.40 18.31 -6.84
CA THR A 321 -24.54 19.21 -5.67
C THR A 321 -24.54 18.36 -4.41
N ALA A 322 -23.69 18.71 -3.44
CA ALA A 322 -23.60 17.95 -2.20
C ALA A 322 -24.89 18.11 -1.37
N SER A 323 -25.51 16.99 -1.03
CA SER A 323 -26.63 16.93 -0.07
C SER A 323 -26.18 16.62 1.35
N SER A 324 -24.93 16.20 1.53
CA SER A 324 -24.33 15.81 2.81
C SER A 324 -22.83 16.11 2.82
N ALA A 325 -22.18 16.00 3.99
CA ALA A 325 -20.73 16.17 4.12
C ALA A 325 -19.90 15.02 3.51
N THR A 326 -20.56 13.91 3.19
CA THR A 326 -19.98 12.76 2.48
C THR A 326 -20.84 12.36 1.28
N ALA A 327 -20.22 11.71 0.30
CA ALA A 327 -20.93 11.15 -0.84
C ALA A 327 -20.20 9.91 -1.35
N SER A 328 -20.93 8.99 -1.98
CA SER A 328 -20.37 7.79 -2.61
C SER A 328 -20.89 7.65 -4.03
N PHE A 329 -19.99 7.36 -4.98
CA PHE A 329 -20.33 7.21 -6.39
C PHE A 329 -19.54 6.07 -7.03
N THR A 330 -20.23 5.23 -7.79
CA THR A 330 -19.57 4.24 -8.64
C THR A 330 -19.32 4.82 -10.02
N ASP A 331 -18.07 4.80 -10.47
CA ASP A 331 -17.72 5.15 -11.85
C ASP A 331 -18.32 4.09 -12.79
N LYS A 332 -19.13 4.53 -13.74
CA LYS A 332 -19.80 3.63 -14.69
C LYS A 332 -18.90 3.17 -15.82
N THR A 333 -17.74 3.80 -15.97
CA THR A 333 -16.75 3.43 -17.00
C THR A 333 -15.71 2.53 -16.36
N PRO A 334 -15.60 1.26 -16.76
CA PRO A 334 -14.55 0.40 -16.23
C PRO A 334 -13.14 0.91 -16.59
N PHE A 335 -12.13 0.40 -15.90
CA PHE A 335 -10.72 0.54 -16.25
C PHE A 335 -10.00 -0.81 -16.15
N PRO A 336 -8.91 -1.01 -16.91
CA PRO A 336 -8.19 -2.27 -16.88
C PRO A 336 -7.37 -2.40 -15.58
N SER A 337 -7.28 -3.63 -15.05
CA SER A 337 -6.60 -3.93 -13.79
C SER A 337 -5.09 -3.72 -13.85
N ASP A 338 -4.49 -3.86 -15.03
CA ASP A 338 -3.04 -3.70 -15.29
C ASP A 338 -2.62 -2.24 -15.55
N GLY A 339 -3.55 -1.29 -15.44
CA GLY A 339 -3.33 0.13 -15.66
C GLY A 339 -3.15 0.96 -14.39
N ALA A 340 -3.19 2.29 -14.57
CA ALA A 340 -3.29 3.24 -13.48
C ALA A 340 -4.47 4.18 -13.73
N THR A 341 -5.24 4.50 -12.69
CA THR A 341 -6.40 5.38 -12.78
C THR A 341 -6.45 6.29 -11.57
N TYR A 342 -6.54 7.59 -11.80
CA TYR A 342 -6.49 8.63 -10.77
C TYR A 342 -7.79 9.41 -10.73
N TYR A 343 -8.29 9.69 -9.53
CA TYR A 343 -9.49 10.49 -9.34
C TYR A 343 -9.22 11.76 -8.54
N ARG A 344 -9.96 12.81 -8.87
CA ARG A 344 -9.99 14.08 -8.14
C ARG A 344 -11.38 14.64 -8.02
N CYS A 345 -11.76 15.06 -6.82
CA CYS A 345 -12.95 15.88 -6.62
C CYS A 345 -12.54 17.31 -6.28
N ARG A 346 -13.19 18.27 -6.95
CA ARG A 346 -12.99 19.71 -6.73
C ARG A 346 -14.34 20.42 -6.73
N GLU A 347 -14.39 21.61 -6.14
CA GLU A 347 -15.55 22.49 -6.26
C GLU A 347 -15.74 22.86 -7.75
N ASP A 348 -16.97 22.70 -8.26
CA ASP A 348 -17.28 22.98 -9.66
C ASP A 348 -17.54 24.48 -9.85
N LYS A 349 -16.55 25.17 -10.42
CA LYS A 349 -16.62 26.60 -10.74
C LYS A 349 -17.41 26.90 -12.03
N GLY A 350 -17.98 25.88 -12.69
CA GLY A 350 -18.73 26.04 -13.94
C GLY A 350 -17.84 26.29 -15.16
N GLU A 351 -16.54 26.03 -15.06
CA GLU A 351 -15.63 26.14 -16.19
C GLU A 351 -15.92 25.02 -17.20
N SER A 352 -16.24 25.41 -18.43
CA SER A 352 -16.30 24.51 -19.55
C SER A 352 -14.88 24.06 -19.88
N LEU A 353 -14.48 22.88 -19.40
CA LEU A 353 -13.40 22.16 -20.05
C LEU A 353 -13.83 21.92 -21.49
N SER A 354 -13.13 22.54 -22.43
CA SER A 354 -13.28 22.23 -23.85
C SER A 354 -13.05 20.73 -24.01
N LEU A 355 -14.12 19.98 -24.24
CA LEU A 355 -14.07 18.60 -24.70
C LEU A 355 -13.21 18.58 -25.96
N VAL A 356 -11.97 18.16 -25.82
CA VAL A 356 -11.19 17.70 -26.98
C VAL A 356 -11.75 16.32 -27.27
N VAL A 357 -12.67 16.27 -28.25
CA VAL A 357 -13.25 15.04 -28.80
C VAL A 357 -12.16 14.21 -29.45
#